data_AF-A0A2A2K3L0-F1
#
_entry.id   AF-A0A2A2K3L0-F1
#
_cell.length_a   1.000
_cell.length_b   1.000
_cell.length_c   1.000
_cell.angle_alpha   90.00
_cell.angle_beta   90.00
_cell.angle_gamma   90.00
#
_symmetry.space_group_name_H-M   'P 1'
#
loop_
_entity.id
_entity.type
_entity.pdbx_description
1 polymer ?
#
loop_
_entity_poly.entity_id
_entity_poly.type
_entity_poly.pdbx_seq_one_letter_code
_entity_poly.pdbx_strand_id
1 'polypeptide(L)'
;MSWKIFRIVLKFYCCGSRKPSKRPNRRRRYVSTDLSDGEIEAIREIWKRAREGNIGQKILFELLQKRPSFAAFYGIKEKLLDETTMFKCKEFCDQGERIRHFFEVVVKSLGTKDSDHVHSMSRHIGRIHYYKGINFGADNWLAFKNATMMQMSVWQKRSSFFTSKEDSAAQIMARERPRHHSLEVPGLRNSPSMNMHCSNSLGLLAWNKLMSIIIREMKKGFLEEAQRSCNELSTASSE
;
A
#
# COMPACT_ATOMS: atom_id res chain seq x y z
N MET A 1 27.36 -5.14 16.37
CA MET A 1 27.44 -5.36 14.91
C MET A 1 27.08 -4.07 14.19
N SER A 2 28.01 -3.58 13.37
CA SER A 2 28.23 -2.18 13.02
C SER A 2 27.32 -1.66 11.88
N TRP A 3 26.94 -0.37 12.00
CA TRP A 3 26.16 0.52 11.14
C TRP A 3 26.59 0.65 9.65
N LYS A 4 27.40 -0.25 9.09
CA LYS A 4 27.95 -0.14 7.74
C LYS A 4 27.03 -0.61 6.60
N ILE A 5 25.93 -1.30 6.91
CA ILE A 5 25.01 -1.86 5.88
C ILE A 5 23.90 -0.86 5.46
N PHE A 6 23.72 0.25 6.18
CA PHE A 6 22.65 1.23 5.88
C PHE A 6 22.95 2.17 4.70
N ARG A 7 24.14 2.09 4.10
CA ARG A 7 24.44 2.76 2.82
C ARG A 7 23.76 2.10 1.60
N ILE A 8 23.18 0.90 1.74
CA ILE A 8 22.65 0.15 0.59
C ILE A 8 21.19 0.50 0.26
N VAL A 9 20.39 0.99 1.22
CA VAL A 9 18.97 1.31 0.96
C VAL A 9 18.78 2.71 0.36
N LEU A 10 19.76 3.63 0.50
CA LEU A 10 19.67 4.99 -0.05
C LEU A 10 20.59 5.27 -1.26
N LYS A 11 21.60 4.43 -1.55
CA LYS A 11 22.59 4.73 -2.61
C LYS A 11 22.35 4.02 -3.95
N PHE A 12 21.22 3.32 -4.11
CA PHE A 12 20.94 2.49 -5.30
C PHE A 12 19.61 2.79 -6.01
N TYR A 13 19.10 4.01 -5.91
CA TYR A 13 18.00 4.45 -6.78
C TYR A 13 18.44 4.83 -8.21
N CYS A 14 19.73 4.71 -8.57
CA CYS A 14 20.24 4.98 -9.91
C CYS A 14 21.39 4.04 -10.33
N CYS A 15 21.06 2.90 -10.96
CA CYS A 15 21.87 2.03 -11.85
C CYS A 15 21.26 0.62 -11.76
N GLY A 16 20.90 -0.10 -12.80
CA GLY A 16 21.23 -0.07 -14.21
C GLY A 16 20.68 -1.37 -14.81
N SER A 17 20.08 -1.28 -15.98
CA SER A 17 19.35 -2.34 -16.67
C SER A 17 20.20 -3.60 -16.93
N ARG A 18 19.67 -4.79 -16.63
CA ARG A 18 20.14 -6.06 -17.24
C ARG A 18 18.98 -6.81 -17.87
N LYS A 19 19.20 -7.25 -19.12
CA LYS A 19 18.21 -7.87 -20.02
C LYS A 19 17.71 -9.23 -19.50
N PRO A 20 16.43 -9.60 -19.70
CA PRO A 20 15.91 -10.90 -19.30
C PRO A 20 16.24 -12.01 -20.31
N SER A 21 16.58 -13.18 -19.77
CA SER A 21 16.75 -14.45 -20.50
C SER A 21 15.39 -15.09 -20.82
N LYS A 22 15.24 -15.63 -22.04
CA LYS A 22 14.01 -16.22 -22.58
C LYS A 22 13.86 -17.70 -22.16
N ARG A 23 12.79 -18.05 -21.45
CA ARG A 23 12.27 -19.43 -21.36
C ARG A 23 10.73 -19.44 -21.53
N PRO A 24 10.15 -20.47 -22.16
CA PRO A 24 8.77 -20.44 -22.63
C PRO A 24 7.73 -20.70 -21.54
N ASN A 25 6.53 -20.20 -21.84
CA ASN A 25 5.49 -19.78 -20.93
C ASN A 25 4.45 -20.89 -20.69
N ARG A 26 4.38 -21.46 -19.48
CA ARG A 26 3.19 -22.23 -19.05
C ARG A 26 2.11 -21.23 -18.67
N ARG A 27 0.98 -21.27 -19.39
CA ARG A 27 -0.20 -20.41 -19.23
C ARG A 27 -0.71 -20.41 -17.78
N ARG A 28 -0.17 -19.53 -16.95
CA ARG A 28 -0.82 -19.08 -15.71
C ARG A 28 -1.87 -18.07 -16.12
N ARG A 29 -3.08 -18.23 -15.58
CA ARG A 29 -4.17 -17.27 -15.64
C ARG A 29 -3.62 -15.92 -15.16
N TYR A 30 -3.34 -15.01 -16.11
CA TYR A 30 -2.77 -13.70 -15.83
C TYR A 30 -3.90 -12.85 -15.23
N VAL A 31 -3.95 -12.76 -13.90
CA VAL A 31 -4.81 -11.77 -13.25
C VAL A 31 -4.30 -10.43 -13.73
N SER A 32 -5.12 -9.69 -14.48
CA SER A 32 -4.79 -8.37 -15.02
C SER A 32 -4.12 -7.55 -13.91
N THR A 33 -2.83 -7.27 -14.12
CA THR A 33 -1.92 -6.68 -13.13
C THR A 33 -2.12 -5.20 -12.95
N ASP A 34 -3.00 -4.61 -13.75
CA ASP A 34 -2.96 -3.19 -13.99
C ASP A 34 -4.07 -2.53 -13.18
N LEU A 35 -3.65 -1.62 -12.30
CA LEU A 35 -4.55 -0.67 -11.68
C LEU A 35 -5.10 0.22 -12.80
N SER A 36 -6.41 0.42 -12.87
CA SER A 36 -7.00 1.37 -13.82
C SER A 36 -6.60 2.80 -13.44
N ASP A 37 -6.69 3.74 -14.38
CA ASP A 37 -6.41 5.15 -14.10
C ASP A 37 -7.25 5.70 -12.95
N GLY A 38 -8.53 5.29 -12.87
CA GLY A 38 -9.41 5.62 -11.74
C GLY A 38 -8.96 5.01 -10.40
N GLU A 39 -8.45 3.78 -10.41
CA GLU A 39 -7.86 3.16 -9.21
C GLU A 39 -6.57 3.88 -8.78
N ILE A 40 -5.71 4.25 -9.73
CA ILE A 40 -4.46 4.98 -9.49
C ILE A 40 -4.76 6.34 -8.87
N GLU A 41 -5.71 7.08 -9.42
CA GLU A 41 -6.09 8.39 -8.90
C GLU A 41 -6.69 8.30 -7.50
N ALA A 42 -7.56 7.31 -7.26
CA ALA A 42 -8.11 7.06 -5.94
C ALA A 42 -7.02 6.71 -4.90
N ILE A 43 -6.00 5.94 -5.29
CA ILE A 43 -4.83 5.66 -4.44
C ILE A 43 -4.09 6.95 -4.09
N ARG A 44 -3.78 7.78 -5.10
CA ARG A 44 -3.05 9.04 -4.94
C ARG A 44 -3.79 10.00 -4.00
N GLU A 45 -5.11 10.13 -4.15
CA GLU A 45 -5.93 11.01 -3.30
C GLU A 45 -5.96 10.58 -1.83
N ILE A 46 -6.07 9.28 -1.54
CA ILE A 46 -5.91 8.79 -0.16
C ILE A 46 -4.48 9.06 0.34
N TRP A 47 -3.46 8.75 -0.47
CA TRP A 47 -2.06 8.91 -0.08
C TRP A 47 -1.69 10.35 0.24
N LYS A 48 -2.14 11.30 -0.59
CA LYS A 48 -1.90 12.75 -0.44
C LYS A 48 -2.29 13.23 0.95
N ARG A 49 -3.39 12.72 1.50
CA ARG A 49 -3.87 13.04 2.85
C ARG A 49 -3.15 12.25 3.93
N ALA A 50 -2.90 10.96 3.69
CA ALA A 50 -2.25 10.09 4.66
C ALA A 50 -0.78 10.48 4.94
N ARG A 51 -0.05 10.93 3.91
CA ARG A 51 1.40 11.17 3.99
C ARG A 51 1.80 12.39 4.82
N GLU A 52 0.88 13.30 5.11
CA GLU A 52 1.14 14.50 5.92
C GLU A 52 1.23 14.22 7.42
N GLY A 53 0.97 12.97 7.84
CA GLY A 53 1.13 12.53 9.22
C GLY A 53 2.17 11.42 9.41
N ASN A 54 2.18 10.87 10.62
CA ASN A 54 3.05 9.76 11.03
C ASN A 54 2.54 8.40 10.50
N ILE A 55 2.10 8.34 9.25
CA ILE A 55 1.42 7.16 8.68
C ILE A 55 2.29 5.91 8.74
N GLY A 56 3.58 6.03 8.46
CA GLY A 56 4.50 4.91 8.51
C GLY A 56 4.73 4.38 9.92
N GLN A 57 4.83 5.27 10.91
CA GLN A 57 4.90 4.93 12.33
C GLN A 57 3.61 4.28 12.80
N LYS A 58 2.44 4.78 12.37
CA LYS A 58 1.14 4.17 12.71
C LYS A 58 0.98 2.77 12.13
N ILE A 59 1.40 2.56 10.88
CA ILE A 59 1.42 1.22 10.27
C ILE A 59 2.35 0.30 11.06
N LEU A 60 3.55 0.79 11.42
CA LEU A 60 4.51 0.01 12.20
C LEU A 60 4.01 -0.32 13.60
N PHE A 61 3.40 0.63 14.29
CA PHE A 61 2.81 0.43 15.62
C PHE A 61 1.79 -0.70 15.58
N GLU A 62 0.84 -0.63 14.64
CA GLU A 62 -0.21 -1.64 14.47
C GLU A 62 0.36 -3.02 14.09
N LEU A 63 1.39 -3.05 13.25
CA LEU A 63 2.09 -4.29 12.95
C LEU A 63 2.71 -4.90 14.21
N LEU A 64 3.39 -4.09 15.02
CA LEU A 64 4.07 -4.55 16.23
C LEU A 64 3.08 -4.96 17.33
N GLN A 65 1.91 -4.33 17.43
CA GLN A 65 0.82 -4.78 18.30
C GLN A 65 0.36 -6.21 17.97
N LYS A 66 0.31 -6.58 16.67
CA LYS A 66 -0.08 -7.92 16.22
C LYS A 66 1.09 -8.91 16.18
N ARG A 67 2.31 -8.42 15.97
CA ARG A 67 3.55 -9.20 15.84
C ARG A 67 4.69 -8.57 16.64
N PRO A 68 4.67 -8.67 17.99
CA PRO A 68 5.69 -8.06 18.85
C PRO A 68 7.12 -8.51 18.55
N SER A 69 7.30 -9.76 18.11
CA SER A 69 8.60 -10.33 17.75
C SER A 69 9.31 -9.56 16.63
N PHE A 70 8.59 -8.76 15.85
CA PHE A 70 9.19 -7.97 14.78
C PHE A 70 10.04 -6.80 15.28
N ALA A 71 9.83 -6.34 16.50
CA ALA A 71 10.62 -5.27 17.11
C ALA A 71 12.13 -5.59 17.08
N ALA A 72 12.49 -6.86 17.33
CA ALA A 72 13.86 -7.32 17.33
C ALA A 72 14.56 -7.16 15.96
N PHE A 73 13.87 -7.40 14.85
CA PHE A 73 14.44 -7.21 13.50
C PHE A 73 14.77 -5.75 13.19
N TYR A 74 14.07 -4.84 13.87
CA TYR A 74 14.23 -3.40 13.71
C TYR A 74 15.19 -2.77 14.72
N GLY A 75 15.69 -3.56 15.69
CA GLY A 75 16.52 -3.06 16.77
C GLY A 75 15.75 -2.26 17.82
N ILE A 76 14.42 -2.35 17.83
CA ILE A 76 13.55 -1.69 18.81
C ILE A 76 13.62 -2.51 20.10
N LYS A 77 14.16 -1.92 21.15
CA LYS A 77 14.42 -2.59 22.44
C LYS A 77 13.33 -2.30 23.46
N GLU A 78 12.59 -1.22 23.25
CA GLU A 78 11.46 -0.83 24.05
C GLU A 78 10.41 -1.94 23.99
N LYS A 79 9.90 -2.33 25.17
CA LYS A 79 8.67 -3.12 25.22
C LYS A 79 7.60 -2.33 24.48
N LEU A 80 6.69 -3.02 23.81
CA LEU A 80 5.51 -2.40 23.19
C LEU A 80 4.69 -1.71 24.26
N LEU A 81 4.97 -0.42 24.43
CA LEU A 81 4.29 0.52 25.29
C LEU A 81 3.20 1.23 24.48
N ASP A 82 2.65 2.29 25.07
CA ASP A 82 1.70 3.18 24.40
C ASP A 82 2.34 3.93 23.20
N GLU A 83 1.48 4.47 22.33
CA GLU A 83 1.88 5.18 21.11
C GLU A 83 2.85 6.34 21.41
N THR A 84 2.64 7.08 22.51
CA THR A 84 3.45 8.25 22.87
C THR A 84 4.90 7.88 23.14
N THR A 85 5.11 6.76 23.83
CA THR A 85 6.46 6.29 24.16
C THR A 85 7.17 5.76 22.92
N MET A 86 6.45 5.00 22.08
CA MET A 86 6.99 4.47 20.83
C MET A 86 7.45 5.59 19.88
N PHE A 87 6.72 6.70 19.82
CA PHE A 87 7.04 7.84 18.94
C PHE A 87 8.28 8.64 19.39
N LYS A 88 8.85 8.33 20.56
CA LYS A 88 10.13 8.87 21.01
C LYS A 88 11.30 7.92 20.73
N CYS A 89 11.03 6.64 20.43
CA CYS A 89 12.04 5.66 20.06
C CYS A 89 12.59 5.99 18.66
N LYS A 90 13.90 6.26 18.58
CA LYS A 90 14.57 6.62 17.33
C LYS A 90 14.48 5.51 16.29
N GLU A 91 14.75 4.27 16.69
CA GLU A 91 14.71 3.11 15.82
C GLU A 91 13.31 2.90 15.25
N PHE A 92 12.26 3.05 16.08
CA PHE A 92 10.88 2.98 15.63
C PHE A 92 10.54 4.09 14.63
N CYS A 93 10.92 5.34 14.92
CA CYS A 93 10.68 6.47 14.03
C CYS A 93 11.40 6.31 12.68
N ASP A 94 12.66 5.86 12.70
CA ASP A 94 13.46 5.60 11.50
C ASP A 94 12.84 4.51 10.61
N GLN A 95 12.28 3.45 11.21
CA GLN A 95 11.58 2.41 10.43
C GLN A 95 10.22 2.88 9.92
N GLY A 96 9.46 3.62 10.72
CA GLY A 96 8.21 4.23 10.27
C GLY A 96 8.44 5.13 9.05
N GLU A 97 9.49 5.94 9.09
CA GLU A 97 9.85 6.81 7.97
C GLU A 97 10.22 6.04 6.69
N ARG A 98 10.88 4.89 6.83
CA ARG A 98 11.15 4.00 5.69
C ARG A 98 9.89 3.41 5.07
N ILE A 99 8.91 3.04 5.89
CA ILE A 99 7.61 2.56 5.41
C ILE A 99 6.89 3.69 4.66
N ARG A 100 6.88 4.91 5.21
CA ARG A 100 6.29 6.09 4.56
C ARG A 100 6.97 6.36 3.21
N HIS A 101 8.31 6.38 3.17
CA HIS A 101 9.06 6.63 1.95
C HIS A 101 8.84 5.52 0.91
N PHE A 102 8.79 4.25 1.32
CA PHE A 102 8.46 3.15 0.42
C PHE A 102 7.12 3.40 -0.30
N PHE A 103 6.06 3.75 0.43
CA PHE A 103 4.77 4.05 -0.17
C PHE A 103 4.79 5.32 -1.03
N GLU A 104 5.54 6.35 -0.64
CA GLU A 104 5.73 7.56 -1.45
C GLU A 104 6.32 7.22 -2.83
N VAL A 105 7.34 6.35 -2.89
CA VAL A 105 7.95 5.90 -4.15
C VAL A 105 6.97 5.04 -4.96
N VAL A 106 6.28 4.10 -4.31
CA VAL A 106 5.27 3.26 -4.97
C VAL A 106 4.20 4.13 -5.64
N VAL A 107 3.57 5.03 -4.88
CA VAL A 107 2.44 5.85 -5.35
C VAL A 107 2.87 6.81 -6.46
N LYS A 108 4.07 7.39 -6.37
CA LYS A 108 4.63 8.23 -7.45
C LYS A 108 4.90 7.47 -8.75
N SER A 109 5.22 6.18 -8.64
CA SER A 109 5.56 5.34 -9.81
C SER A 109 4.32 4.80 -10.53
N LEU A 110 3.14 4.82 -9.91
CA LEU A 110 1.89 4.34 -10.51
C LEU A 110 1.53 5.16 -11.75
N GLY A 111 1.12 4.48 -12.83
CA GLY A 111 0.70 5.12 -14.09
C GLY A 111 1.84 5.76 -14.89
N THR A 112 3.09 5.59 -14.46
CA THR A 112 4.26 6.01 -15.26
C THR A 112 4.60 4.96 -16.30
N LYS A 113 5.38 5.35 -17.33
CA LYS A 113 5.90 4.41 -18.34
C LYS A 113 6.77 3.29 -17.75
N ASP A 114 7.27 3.51 -16.52
CA ASP A 114 8.01 2.53 -15.73
C ASP A 114 7.07 1.79 -14.74
N SER A 115 5.92 1.32 -15.19
CA SER A 115 4.97 0.56 -14.34
C SER A 115 5.62 -0.68 -13.71
N ASP A 116 6.61 -1.26 -14.39
CA ASP A 116 7.46 -2.35 -13.89
C ASP A 116 8.30 -1.96 -12.66
N HIS A 117 8.49 -0.66 -12.39
CA HIS A 117 9.29 -0.18 -11.27
C HIS A 117 8.74 -0.66 -9.92
N VAL A 118 7.43 -0.60 -9.72
CA VAL A 118 6.77 -1.08 -8.49
C VAL A 118 7.01 -2.58 -8.31
N HIS A 119 6.95 -3.34 -9.41
CA HIS A 119 7.20 -4.78 -9.38
C HIS A 119 8.66 -5.09 -9.03
N SER A 120 9.60 -4.42 -9.70
CA SER A 120 11.05 -4.60 -9.49
C SER A 120 11.46 -4.22 -8.06
N MET A 121 11.02 -3.06 -7.57
CA MET A 121 11.29 -2.59 -6.22
C MET A 121 10.72 -3.55 -5.18
N SER A 122 9.45 -3.93 -5.30
CA SER A 122 8.80 -4.87 -4.37
C SER A 122 9.54 -6.21 -4.36
N ARG A 123 9.93 -6.73 -5.52
CA ARG A 123 10.72 -7.96 -5.62
C ARG A 123 12.08 -7.84 -4.96
N HIS A 124 12.76 -6.71 -5.14
CA HIS A 124 14.04 -6.44 -4.50
C HIS A 124 13.93 -6.44 -2.96
N ILE A 125 12.90 -5.79 -2.41
CA ILE A 125 12.63 -5.80 -0.97
C ILE A 125 12.39 -7.24 -0.47
N GLY A 126 11.68 -8.06 -1.24
CA GLY A 126 11.51 -9.49 -0.97
C GLY A 126 12.83 -10.25 -0.79
N ARG A 127 13.82 -10.00 -1.67
CA ARG A 127 15.17 -10.58 -1.56
C ARG A 127 15.90 -10.09 -0.32
N ILE A 128 15.80 -8.80 0.00
CA ILE A 128 16.39 -8.25 1.23
C ILE A 128 15.85 -8.97 2.47
N HIS A 129 14.53 -9.23 2.51
CA HIS A 129 13.91 -9.90 3.65
C HIS A 129 14.40 -11.35 3.83
N TYR A 130 14.69 -12.05 2.72
CA TYR A 130 15.32 -13.38 2.75
C TYR A 130 16.68 -13.33 3.46
N TYR A 131 17.57 -12.44 3.02
CA TYR A 131 18.90 -12.29 3.64
C TYR A 131 18.87 -11.79 5.09
N LYS A 132 17.77 -11.16 5.51
CA LYS A 132 17.57 -10.73 6.90
C LYS A 132 17.00 -11.82 7.81
N GLY A 133 16.72 -13.01 7.27
CA GLY A 133 16.11 -14.11 8.04
C GLY A 133 14.69 -13.80 8.51
N ILE A 134 14.01 -12.84 7.87
CA ILE A 134 12.62 -12.51 8.22
C ILE A 134 11.72 -13.57 7.60
N ASN A 135 11.00 -14.31 8.45
CA ASN A 135 10.14 -15.40 7.98
C ASN A 135 9.02 -14.86 7.07
N PHE A 136 8.95 -15.37 5.84
CA PHE A 136 7.93 -15.04 4.84
C PHE A 136 6.62 -15.83 5.04
N GLY A 137 6.21 -16.04 6.28
CA GLY A 137 4.92 -16.67 6.60
C GLY A 137 3.75 -15.85 6.07
N ALA A 138 2.71 -16.51 5.57
CA ALA A 138 1.52 -15.83 5.03
C ALA A 138 0.93 -14.82 6.05
N ASP A 139 0.93 -15.19 7.32
CA ASP A 139 0.35 -14.39 8.41
C ASP A 139 1.12 -13.09 8.69
N ASN A 140 2.43 -13.06 8.42
CA ASN A 140 3.26 -11.88 8.65
C ASN A 140 2.95 -10.77 7.64
N TRP A 141 2.83 -11.15 6.37
CA TRP A 141 2.49 -10.21 5.29
C TRP A 141 1.03 -9.81 5.33
N LEU A 142 0.15 -10.73 5.75
CA LEU A 142 -1.25 -10.40 6.00
C LEU A 142 -1.38 -9.40 7.15
N ALA A 143 -0.59 -9.54 8.23
CA ALA A 143 -0.55 -8.55 9.31
C ALA A 143 -0.12 -7.17 8.80
N PHE A 144 0.94 -7.09 7.99
CA PHE A 144 1.38 -5.83 7.38
C PHE A 144 0.33 -5.22 6.44
N LYS A 145 -0.30 -6.05 5.61
CA LYS A 145 -1.42 -5.63 4.74
C LYS A 145 -2.56 -5.04 5.56
N ASN A 146 -2.99 -5.73 6.61
CA ASN A 146 -4.11 -5.32 7.44
C ASN A 146 -3.80 -4.04 8.21
N ALA A 147 -2.59 -3.90 8.77
CA ALA A 147 -2.12 -2.67 9.40
C ALA A 147 -2.16 -1.49 8.41
N THR A 148 -1.69 -1.70 7.18
CA THR A 148 -1.75 -0.69 6.12
C THR A 148 -3.19 -0.31 5.77
N MET A 149 -4.04 -1.30 5.47
CA MET A 149 -5.43 -1.08 5.07
C MET A 149 -6.24 -0.37 6.16
N MET A 150 -5.99 -0.71 7.43
CA MET A 150 -6.64 -0.05 8.55
C MET A 150 -6.31 1.44 8.58
N GLN A 151 -5.04 1.81 8.37
CA GLN A 151 -4.67 3.23 8.32
C GLN A 151 -5.26 3.93 7.07
N MET A 152 -5.27 3.28 5.90
CA MET A 152 -5.92 3.84 4.70
C MET A 152 -7.42 4.08 4.90
N SER A 153 -8.10 3.20 5.65
CA SER A 153 -9.53 3.34 5.95
C SER A 153 -9.86 4.58 6.78
N VAL A 154 -8.96 4.99 7.68
CA VAL A 154 -9.12 6.22 8.49
C VAL A 154 -9.11 7.45 7.60
N TRP A 155 -8.19 7.50 6.63
CA TRP A 155 -8.03 8.64 5.72
C TRP A 155 -9.10 8.69 4.62
N GLN A 156 -9.65 7.55 4.23
CA GLN A 156 -10.81 7.51 3.34
C GLN A 156 -12.04 8.16 3.99
N LYS A 157 -12.33 7.83 5.25
CA LYS A 157 -13.50 8.38 5.97
C LYS A 157 -13.42 9.89 6.17
N ARG A 158 -12.22 10.46 6.26
CA ARG A 158 -12.03 11.92 6.34
C ARG A 158 -12.46 12.64 5.05
N SER A 159 -12.49 11.94 3.90
CA SER A 159 -12.98 12.47 2.63
C SER A 159 -14.46 12.82 2.65
N SER A 160 -15.29 11.97 3.28
CA SER A 160 -16.74 12.09 3.20
C SER A 160 -17.31 13.22 4.08
N PHE A 161 -16.51 13.76 5.01
CA PHE A 161 -16.94 14.84 5.90
C PHE A 161 -16.83 16.24 5.28
N PHE A 162 -15.98 16.43 4.26
CA PHE A 162 -15.74 17.75 3.67
C PHE A 162 -16.60 18.02 2.43
N THR A 163 -17.05 17.00 1.71
CA THR A 163 -17.88 17.16 0.50
C THR A 163 -19.36 17.46 0.79
N SER A 164 -19.79 17.53 2.04
CA SER A 164 -21.20 17.77 2.40
C SER A 164 -21.58 19.24 2.57
N LYS A 165 -20.60 20.17 2.63
CA LYS A 165 -20.90 21.59 2.89
C LYS A 165 -21.09 22.45 1.64
N GLU A 166 -20.53 22.08 0.49
CA GLU A 166 -20.64 22.90 -0.72
C GLU A 166 -21.94 22.64 -1.51
N ASP A 167 -22.53 21.45 -1.41
CA ASP A 167 -23.80 21.12 -2.08
C ASP A 167 -25.04 21.73 -1.41
N SER A 168 -24.94 22.18 -0.16
CA SER A 168 -26.06 22.80 0.55
C SER A 168 -26.31 24.27 0.13
N ALA A 169 -25.33 24.93 -0.50
CA ALA A 169 -25.51 26.31 -0.97
C ALA A 169 -26.24 26.38 -2.32
N ALA A 170 -26.07 25.38 -3.19
CA ALA A 170 -26.73 25.32 -4.49
C ALA A 170 -28.22 24.96 -4.41
N GLN A 171 -28.68 24.37 -3.29
CA GLN A 171 -30.07 23.94 -3.12
C GLN A 171 -31.00 25.02 -2.53
N ILE A 172 -30.45 26.15 -2.04
CA ILE A 172 -31.24 27.26 -1.45
C ILE A 172 -31.67 28.29 -2.51
N MET A 173 -31.00 28.37 -3.66
CA MET A 173 -31.29 29.38 -4.71
C MET A 173 -32.41 29.00 -5.70
N ALA A 174 -32.99 27.80 -5.60
CA ALA A 174 -33.98 27.30 -6.58
C ALA A 174 -35.45 27.36 -6.10
N ARG A 175 -35.78 28.23 -5.13
CA ARG A 175 -37.13 28.30 -4.56
C ARG A 175 -37.73 29.71 -4.58
N GLU A 176 -37.84 30.33 -5.75
CA GLU A 176 -38.81 31.43 -5.92
C GLU A 176 -39.52 31.40 -7.29
N ARG A 177 -40.87 31.24 -7.21
CA ARG A 177 -41.98 31.54 -8.16
C ARG A 177 -42.42 30.47 -9.19
N PRO A 178 -43.68 30.52 -9.68
CA PRO A 178 -44.94 30.47 -8.93
C PRO A 178 -45.92 29.39 -9.47
N ARG A 179 -46.94 29.07 -8.66
CA ARG A 179 -47.94 28.02 -8.89
C ARG A 179 -48.79 28.25 -10.14
N HIS A 180 -48.98 27.22 -10.96
CA HIS A 180 -50.16 27.04 -11.80
C HIS A 180 -50.62 25.57 -11.76
N HIS A 181 -51.94 25.39 -11.66
CA HIS A 181 -52.68 24.13 -11.58
C HIS A 181 -52.45 23.21 -12.79
N SER A 182 -52.27 21.90 -12.54
CA SER A 182 -52.93 20.86 -13.35
C SER A 182 -52.93 19.50 -12.64
N LEU A 183 -53.95 18.71 -12.97
CA LEU A 183 -54.39 17.44 -12.38
C LEU A 183 -53.57 16.23 -12.86
N GLU A 184 -53.47 15.24 -11.97
CA GLU A 184 -53.29 13.79 -12.15
C GLU A 184 -52.15 13.22 -13.03
N VAL A 185 -51.29 12.37 -12.45
CA VAL A 185 -51.22 10.89 -12.61
C VAL A 185 -50.10 10.35 -11.69
N PRO A 186 -50.34 9.32 -10.83
CA PRO A 186 -49.28 8.69 -10.03
C PRO A 186 -48.57 7.61 -10.86
N GLY A 187 -47.34 7.89 -11.30
CA GLY A 187 -46.54 6.92 -12.05
C GLY A 187 -45.05 7.24 -12.03
N LEU A 188 -44.29 6.35 -11.37
CA LEU A 188 -42.83 6.17 -11.46
C LEU A 188 -41.96 7.44 -11.43
N ARG A 189 -41.55 7.85 -10.23
CA ARG A 189 -40.23 8.45 -10.02
C ARG A 189 -39.80 8.20 -8.58
N ASN A 190 -38.69 7.49 -8.44
CA ASN A 190 -37.61 7.74 -7.48
C ASN A 190 -36.56 6.65 -7.70
N SER A 191 -35.74 6.82 -8.74
CA SER A 191 -34.41 6.20 -8.74
C SER A 191 -33.56 7.00 -7.75
N PRO A 192 -33.10 6.41 -6.63
CA PRO A 192 -32.16 7.08 -5.77
C PRO A 192 -30.81 7.11 -6.48
N SER A 193 -30.31 8.33 -6.72
CA SER A 193 -28.90 8.69 -6.75
C SER A 193 -27.95 7.58 -6.28
N MET A 194 -27.42 6.81 -7.23
CA MET A 194 -26.48 5.70 -6.99
C MET A 194 -25.00 6.13 -7.15
N ASN A 195 -24.72 7.43 -7.29
CA ASN A 195 -23.37 7.90 -7.65
C ASN A 195 -22.52 8.46 -6.50
N MET A 196 -22.98 8.44 -5.24
CA MET A 196 -22.21 9.04 -4.13
C MET A 196 -21.57 8.02 -3.17
N HIS A 197 -21.80 6.71 -3.36
CA HIS A 197 -21.21 5.66 -2.52
C HIS A 197 -20.07 4.86 -3.18
N CYS A 198 -19.84 5.01 -4.49
CA CYS A 198 -18.82 4.22 -5.20
C CYS A 198 -17.39 4.72 -4.96
N SER A 199 -17.19 6.03 -4.79
CA SER A 199 -15.85 6.63 -4.59
C SER A 199 -15.22 6.21 -3.26
N ASN A 200 -16.06 5.99 -2.23
CA ASN A 200 -15.60 5.60 -0.90
C ASN A 200 -15.09 4.15 -0.82
N SER A 201 -15.61 3.27 -1.67
CA SER A 201 -15.14 1.89 -1.78
C SER A 201 -13.98 1.75 -2.77
N LEU A 202 -13.97 2.55 -3.85
CA LEU A 202 -12.95 2.44 -4.91
C LEU A 202 -11.53 2.65 -4.38
N GLY A 203 -11.31 3.68 -3.57
CA GLY A 203 -9.99 3.96 -3.02
C GLY A 203 -9.46 2.82 -2.13
N LEU A 204 -10.29 2.25 -1.25
CA LEU A 204 -9.88 1.12 -0.42
C LEU A 204 -9.72 -0.17 -1.22
N LEU A 205 -10.55 -0.40 -2.23
CA LEU A 205 -10.40 -1.53 -3.16
C LEU A 205 -9.08 -1.44 -3.93
N ALA A 206 -8.77 -0.24 -4.45
CA ALA A 206 -7.54 0.04 -5.18
C ALA A 206 -6.31 -0.13 -4.29
N TRP A 207 -6.32 0.37 -3.05
CA TRP A 207 -5.25 0.12 -2.08
C TRP A 207 -5.08 -1.36 -1.75
N ASN A 208 -6.18 -2.09 -1.58
CA ASN A 208 -6.15 -3.54 -1.33
C ASN A 208 -5.52 -4.29 -2.52
N LYS A 209 -5.87 -3.90 -3.75
CA LYS A 209 -5.27 -4.42 -4.98
C LYS A 209 -3.78 -4.09 -5.06
N LEU A 210 -3.38 -2.84 -4.80
CA LEU A 210 -1.98 -2.41 -4.74
C LEU A 210 -1.16 -3.22 -3.72
N MET A 211 -1.67 -3.37 -2.49
CA MET A 211 -1.00 -4.17 -1.46
C MET A 211 -0.84 -5.63 -1.88
N SER A 212 -1.82 -6.18 -2.59
CA SER A 212 -1.74 -7.55 -3.11
C SER A 212 -0.68 -7.69 -4.21
N ILE A 213 -0.50 -6.66 -5.06
CA ILE A 213 0.58 -6.59 -6.05
C ILE A 213 1.94 -6.56 -5.34
N ILE A 214 2.12 -5.67 -4.37
CA ILE A 214 3.37 -5.53 -3.59
C ILE A 214 3.74 -6.87 -2.93
N ILE A 215 2.82 -7.47 -2.16
CA ILE A 215 3.09 -8.72 -1.43
C ILE A 215 3.41 -9.86 -2.39
N ARG A 216 2.72 -9.95 -3.53
CA ARG A 216 2.99 -10.97 -4.55
C ARG A 216 4.42 -10.85 -5.08
N GLU A 217 4.87 -9.64 -5.41
CA GLU A 217 6.22 -9.43 -5.93
C GLU A 217 7.30 -9.59 -4.85
N MET A 218 7.05 -9.15 -3.61
CA MET A 218 7.93 -9.43 -2.48
C MET A 218 8.08 -10.94 -2.26
N LYS A 219 6.98 -11.70 -2.29
CA LYS A 219 7.00 -13.16 -2.16
C LYS A 219 7.81 -13.81 -3.26
N LYS A 220 7.61 -13.33 -4.49
CA LYS A 220 8.37 -13.80 -5.65
C LYS A 220 9.87 -13.57 -5.46
N GLY A 221 10.26 -12.37 -5.00
CA GLY A 221 11.67 -12.04 -4.74
C GLY A 221 12.30 -12.91 -3.66
N PHE A 222 11.58 -13.11 -2.55
CA PHE A 222 12.03 -13.97 -1.45
C PHE A 222 12.25 -15.42 -1.91
N LEU A 223 11.28 -15.99 -2.63
CA LEU A 223 11.34 -17.38 -3.10
C LEU A 223 12.40 -17.58 -4.19
N GLU A 224 12.58 -16.60 -5.09
CA GLU A 224 13.66 -16.63 -6.08
C GLU A 224 15.04 -16.75 -5.38
N GLU A 225 15.22 -16.07 -4.25
CA GLU A 225 16.49 -16.08 -3.50
C GLU A 225 16.70 -17.37 -2.72
N ALA A 226 15.64 -17.88 -2.10
CA ALA A 226 15.67 -19.19 -1.43
C ALA A 226 16.06 -20.31 -2.42
N GLN A 227 15.50 -20.28 -3.64
CA GLN A 227 15.81 -21.25 -4.68
C GLN A 227 17.26 -21.16 -5.16
N ARG A 228 17.80 -19.94 -5.36
CA ARG A 228 19.21 -19.76 -5.71
C ARG A 228 20.15 -20.35 -4.65
N SER A 229 19.87 -20.02 -3.39
CA SER A 229 20.69 -20.48 -2.27
C SER A 229 20.69 -22.01 -2.13
N CYS A 230 19.55 -22.67 -2.36
CA CYS A 230 19.50 -24.15 -2.38
C CYS A 230 20.29 -24.76 -3.55
N ASN A 231 20.24 -24.14 -4.73
CA ASN A 231 20.96 -24.64 -5.90
C ASN A 231 22.48 -24.51 -5.73
N GLU A 232 22.95 -23.39 -5.18
CA GLU A 232 24.38 -23.17 -4.89
C GLU A 232 24.95 -24.21 -3.91
N LEU A 233 24.18 -24.61 -2.90
CA LEU A 233 24.57 -25.69 -1.98
C LEU A 233 24.66 -27.05 -2.68
N SER A 234 23.75 -27.35 -3.60
CA SER A 234 23.76 -28.63 -4.33
C SER A 234 24.92 -28.76 -5.32
N THR A 235 25.36 -27.65 -5.90
CA THR A 235 26.54 -27.63 -6.78
C THR A 235 27.83 -27.75 -5.97
N ALA A 236 27.92 -27.10 -4.80
CA ALA A 236 29.09 -27.17 -3.93
C ALA A 236 29.29 -28.53 -3.25
N SER A 237 28.23 -29.35 -3.11
CA SER A 237 28.33 -30.71 -2.56
C SER A 237 28.67 -31.78 -3.61
N SER A 238 28.77 -31.40 -4.88
CA SER A 238 29.06 -32.31 -6.00
C SER A 238 30.49 -32.17 -6.54
N GLU A 239 31.28 -31.29 -5.93
CA GLU A 239 32.72 -31.10 -6.16
C GLU A 239 33.51 -31.72 -4.99
#